data_AF-A0A3A9EXE8-F1
#
_entry.id   AF-A0A3A9EXE8-F1
#
_cell.length_a   1.000
_cell.length_b   1.000
_cell.length_c   1.000
_cell.angle_alpha   90.00
_cell.angle_beta   90.00
_cell.angle_gamma   90.00
#
_symmetry.space_group_name_H-M   'P 1'
#
loop_
_entity.id
_entity.type
_entity.pdbx_description
1 polymer ?
#
loop_
_entity_poly.entity_id
_entity_poly.type
_entity_poly.pdbx_seq_one_letter_code
_entity_poly.pdbx_strand_id
1 'polypeptide(L)'
;MKIGLRTPNLEKSFKARTVGKYKRAAKRAINPTYGKKGAGLIKNPQKAMYNKVYNKTTVDGLASVKKAASQSSAKKGTTQKSQTNAKATTNKKSTTTSISPNKNTNSNIIVKDGKAKIGNKFYTPKTIMRFRLFFIICGWIIILSGFALLPIGILFIALGVFFLICANTYKKIARQI
;
A
#
# COMPACT_ATOMS: atom_id res chain seq x y z
N MET A 1 -35.56 22.69 10.88
CA MET A 1 -35.15 21.29 10.60
C MET A 1 -35.71 20.90 9.25
N LYS A 2 -35.04 20.03 8.47
CA LYS A 2 -35.59 19.48 7.22
C LYS A 2 -36.23 18.11 7.52
N ILE A 3 -37.41 17.88 6.94
CA ILE A 3 -38.15 16.61 7.02
C ILE A 3 -38.15 15.97 5.63
N GLY A 4 -38.04 14.64 5.55
CA GLY A 4 -38.11 13.90 4.28
C GLY A 4 -36.77 13.37 3.76
N LEU A 5 -36.64 13.22 2.43
CA LEU A 5 -35.51 12.53 1.81
C LEU A 5 -34.21 13.33 1.89
N ARG A 6 -33.13 12.67 2.35
CA ARG A 6 -31.78 13.22 2.26
C ARG A 6 -31.25 13.05 0.84
N THR A 7 -30.67 14.11 0.30
CA THR A 7 -29.98 14.09 -0.98
C THR A 7 -28.66 13.31 -0.88
N PRO A 8 -28.51 12.20 -1.63
CA PRO A 8 -27.23 11.51 -1.69
C PRO A 8 -26.21 12.35 -2.45
N ASN A 9 -24.95 12.33 -2.00
CA ASN A 9 -23.84 12.92 -2.73
C ASN A 9 -22.75 11.85 -2.94
N LEU A 10 -22.57 11.45 -4.20
CA LEU A 10 -21.65 10.39 -4.58
C LEU A 10 -20.19 10.77 -4.31
N GLU A 11 -19.79 11.99 -4.65
CA GLU A 11 -18.43 12.50 -4.43
C GLU A 11 -18.05 12.44 -2.94
N LYS A 12 -18.94 12.91 -2.06
CA LYS A 12 -18.75 12.85 -0.61
C LYS A 12 -18.70 11.41 -0.10
N SER A 13 -19.50 10.51 -0.68
CA SER A 13 -19.48 9.08 -0.36
C SER A 13 -18.14 8.44 -0.73
N PHE A 14 -17.62 8.69 -1.94
CA PHE A 14 -16.31 8.19 -2.38
C PHE A 14 -15.18 8.75 -1.53
N LYS A 15 -15.14 10.07 -1.30
CA LYS A 15 -14.14 10.73 -0.44
C LYS A 15 -14.17 10.17 0.98
N ALA A 16 -15.34 9.85 1.54
CA ALA A 16 -15.46 9.27 2.88
C ALA A 16 -14.84 7.86 2.97
N ARG A 17 -14.83 7.11 1.87
CA ARG A 17 -14.25 5.76 1.76
C ARG A 17 -12.74 5.77 1.49
N THR A 18 -12.24 6.74 0.72
CA THR A 18 -10.83 6.86 0.36
C THR A 18 -10.07 7.78 1.33
N VAL A 19 -9.89 9.05 0.98
CA VAL A 19 -9.04 10.02 1.69
C VAL A 19 -9.56 10.31 3.10
N GLY A 20 -10.87 10.43 3.26
CA GLY A 20 -11.51 10.71 4.54
C GLY A 20 -11.36 9.58 5.55
N LYS A 21 -11.14 8.34 5.10
CA LYS A 21 -10.85 7.20 5.99
C LYS A 21 -9.48 7.39 6.65
N TYR A 22 -8.45 7.64 5.85
CA TYR A 22 -7.07 7.83 6.34
C TYR A 22 -6.94 9.08 7.21
N LYS A 23 -7.54 10.21 6.81
CA LYS A 23 -7.53 11.44 7.62
C LYS A 23 -8.17 11.23 9.01
N ARG A 24 -9.25 10.44 9.10
CA ARG A 24 -9.88 10.12 10.39
C ARG A 24 -9.04 9.17 11.23
N ALA A 25 -8.35 8.21 10.61
CA ALA A 25 -7.46 7.29 11.31
C ALA A 25 -6.30 8.05 11.99
N ALA A 26 -5.65 8.97 11.27
CA ALA A 26 -4.61 9.82 11.84
C ALA A 26 -5.12 10.67 13.02
N LYS A 27 -6.29 11.31 12.87
CA LYS A 27 -6.90 12.10 13.96
C LYS A 27 -7.27 11.26 15.19
N ARG A 28 -7.65 10.00 15.01
CA ARG A 28 -7.92 9.06 16.10
C ARG A 28 -6.66 8.63 16.84
N ALA A 29 -5.53 8.53 16.14
CA ALA A 29 -4.26 8.17 16.77
C ALA A 29 -3.73 9.29 17.68
N ILE A 30 -3.98 10.55 17.29
CA ILE A 30 -3.48 11.72 18.01
C ILE A 30 -4.43 12.14 19.14
N ASN A 31 -5.74 12.14 18.90
CA ASN A 31 -6.72 12.61 19.90
C ASN A 31 -7.55 11.44 20.47
N PRO A 32 -7.41 11.12 21.77
CA PRO A 32 -8.10 9.98 22.38
C PRO A 32 -9.63 10.13 22.40
N THR A 33 -10.13 11.37 22.36
CA THR A 33 -11.57 11.69 22.36
C THR A 33 -12.20 11.68 20.96
N TYR A 34 -11.39 11.70 19.89
CA TYR A 34 -11.90 11.85 18.52
C TYR A 34 -12.62 10.60 18.01
N GLY A 35 -13.89 10.76 17.60
CA GLY A 35 -14.69 9.68 17.02
C GLY A 35 -15.12 8.59 18.02
N LYS A 36 -15.05 8.88 19.33
CA LYS A 36 -15.66 8.08 20.40
C LYS A 36 -17.15 8.40 20.52
N LYS A 37 -17.95 7.44 21.01
CA LYS A 37 -19.38 7.66 21.30
C LYS A 37 -19.52 8.69 22.43
N GLY A 38 -20.52 9.56 22.36
CA GLY A 38 -20.78 10.59 23.40
C GLY A 38 -19.92 11.86 23.31
N ALA A 39 -18.74 11.82 22.67
CA ALA A 39 -17.85 12.98 22.57
C ALA A 39 -18.50 14.24 21.95
N GLY A 40 -19.49 14.06 21.07
CA GLY A 40 -20.25 15.16 20.48
C GLY A 40 -21.12 15.92 21.49
N LEU A 41 -21.68 15.25 22.49
CA LEU A 41 -22.53 15.88 23.52
C LEU A 41 -21.68 16.74 24.46
N ILE A 42 -20.48 16.27 24.80
CA ILE A 42 -19.51 16.99 25.63
C ILE A 42 -18.96 18.21 24.88
N LYS A 43 -18.59 18.05 23.60
CA LYS A 43 -17.96 19.14 22.82
C LYS A 43 -18.95 20.17 22.28
N ASN A 44 -20.12 19.74 21.81
CA ASN A 44 -21.15 20.62 21.26
C ASN A 44 -22.55 19.99 21.42
N PRO A 45 -23.22 20.22 22.56
CA PRO A 45 -24.49 19.57 22.88
C PRO A 45 -25.62 19.99 21.93
N GLN A 46 -25.72 21.27 21.57
CA GLN A 46 -26.75 21.78 20.66
C GLN A 46 -26.71 21.10 19.29
N LYS A 47 -25.51 20.98 18.70
CA LYS A 47 -25.33 20.30 17.41
C LYS A 47 -25.57 18.80 17.51
N ALA A 48 -25.20 18.18 18.64
CA ALA A 48 -25.47 16.77 18.88
C ALA A 48 -26.98 16.50 18.92
N MET A 49 -27.75 17.33 19.63
CA MET A 49 -29.21 17.23 19.67
C MET A 49 -29.84 17.48 18.30
N TYR A 50 -29.44 18.55 17.60
CA TYR A 50 -29.94 18.83 16.25
C TYR A 50 -29.69 17.67 15.28
N ASN A 51 -28.47 17.14 15.23
CA ASN A 51 -28.14 15.99 14.37
C ASN A 51 -28.93 14.74 14.73
N LYS A 52 -29.23 14.53 16.02
CA LYS A 52 -30.03 13.41 16.50
C LYS A 52 -31.46 13.51 15.98
N VAL A 53 -32.08 14.69 16.08
CA VAL A 53 -33.43 14.91 15.55
C VAL A 53 -33.43 14.83 14.02
N TYR A 54 -32.50 15.51 13.34
CA TYR A 54 -32.35 15.46 11.88
C TYR A 54 -32.27 14.03 11.35
N ASN A 55 -31.45 13.16 11.95
CA ASN A 55 -31.34 11.76 11.53
C ASN A 55 -32.60 10.92 11.82
N LYS A 56 -33.44 11.32 12.77
CA LYS A 56 -34.72 10.67 13.06
C LYS A 56 -35.83 11.15 12.11
N THR A 57 -35.77 12.41 11.69
CA THR A 57 -36.82 13.05 10.90
C THR A 57 -36.55 13.05 9.39
N THR A 58 -35.36 12.63 8.96
CA THR A 58 -35.04 12.43 7.54
C THR A 58 -34.91 10.97 7.19
N VAL A 59 -35.34 10.61 5.99
CA VAL A 59 -35.21 9.27 5.44
C VAL A 59 -34.06 9.26 4.43
N ASP A 60 -33.13 8.33 4.58
CA ASP A 60 -32.13 8.05 3.54
C ASP A 60 -32.76 7.09 2.53
N GLY A 61 -32.91 7.48 1.26
CA GLY A 61 -33.49 6.62 0.22
C GLY A 61 -32.73 5.30 -0.01
N LEU A 62 -31.48 5.21 0.47
CA LEU A 62 -30.63 4.03 0.41
C LEU A 62 -30.42 3.36 1.78
N ALA A 63 -31.21 3.73 2.80
CA ALA A 63 -31.08 3.22 4.17
C ALA A 63 -31.16 1.70 4.23
N SER A 64 -32.13 1.10 3.54
CA SER A 64 -32.40 -0.34 3.56
C SER A 64 -31.25 -1.15 2.97
N VAL A 65 -30.71 -0.71 1.82
CA VAL A 65 -29.54 -1.33 1.18
C VAL A 65 -28.28 -1.17 2.05
N LYS A 66 -28.08 0.02 2.65
CA LYS A 66 -26.96 0.26 3.56
C LYS A 66 -27.04 -0.60 4.82
N LYS A 67 -28.24 -0.79 5.38
CA LYS A 67 -28.48 -1.62 6.56
C LYS A 67 -28.17 -3.09 6.24
N ALA A 68 -28.67 -3.61 5.11
CA ALA A 68 -28.38 -4.95 4.64
C ALA A 68 -26.87 -5.19 4.43
N ALA A 69 -26.18 -4.26 3.76
CA ALA A 69 -24.72 -4.33 3.55
C ALA A 69 -23.90 -4.22 4.84
N SER A 70 -24.40 -3.53 5.86
CA SER A 70 -23.74 -3.42 7.17
C SER A 70 -23.96 -4.65 8.08
N GLN A 71 -25.09 -5.35 7.91
CA GLN A 71 -25.40 -6.56 8.66
C GLN A 71 -24.61 -7.77 8.15
N SER A 72 -24.32 -7.83 6.84
CA SER A 72 -23.47 -8.89 6.26
C SER A 72 -22.01 -8.82 6.70
N SER A 73 -21.50 -7.64 7.08
CA SER A 73 -20.14 -7.45 7.57
C SER A 73 -19.96 -7.65 9.09
N ALA A 74 -21.05 -7.67 9.86
CA ALA A 74 -21.03 -7.92 11.31
C ALA A 74 -21.01 -9.43 11.69
N LYS A 75 -21.20 -10.34 10.72
CA LYS A 75 -21.26 -11.80 10.96
C LYS A 75 -19.88 -12.51 10.96
N LYS A 76 -18.76 -11.77 10.87
CA LYS A 76 -17.40 -12.33 10.85
C LYS A 76 -16.53 -11.68 11.93
N GLY A 77 -16.71 -12.09 13.18
CA GLY A 77 -15.90 -11.55 14.29
C GLY A 77 -16.36 -11.94 15.70
N THR A 78 -16.55 -13.23 15.96
CA THR A 78 -16.53 -13.77 17.32
C THR A 78 -15.51 -14.90 17.36
N THR A 79 -14.26 -14.58 17.68
CA THR A 79 -13.26 -15.58 18.07
C THR A 79 -12.54 -15.09 19.31
N GLN A 80 -12.44 -16.02 20.24
CA GLN A 80 -12.18 -15.87 21.65
C GLN A 80 -10.77 -15.37 21.97
N LYS A 81 -10.70 -14.86 23.18
CA LYS A 81 -9.58 -14.30 23.93
C LYS A 81 -8.46 -15.34 24.14
N SER A 82 -7.24 -14.86 23.93
CA SER A 82 -5.90 -15.36 24.23
C SER A 82 -5.70 -16.39 25.36
N GLN A 83 -4.88 -17.41 25.08
CA GLN A 83 -3.91 -17.99 26.03
C GLN A 83 -2.59 -18.28 25.29
N THR A 84 -1.51 -17.75 25.87
CA THR A 84 -0.10 -17.96 25.53
C THR A 84 0.42 -19.28 26.10
N ASN A 85 1.32 -19.99 25.40
CA ASN A 85 2.57 -20.57 25.92
C ASN A 85 3.28 -21.52 24.93
N ALA A 86 4.59 -21.68 25.15
CA ALA A 86 5.51 -22.76 24.72
C ALA A 86 6.37 -22.60 23.43
N LYS A 87 7.57 -22.06 23.68
CA LYS A 87 8.93 -22.51 23.27
C LYS A 87 9.06 -23.89 22.58
N ALA A 88 9.75 -23.94 21.43
CA ALA A 88 10.60 -25.07 21.01
C ALA A 88 11.52 -24.70 19.82
N THR A 89 12.79 -25.13 19.93
CA THR A 89 13.92 -24.98 19.00
C THR A 89 14.01 -26.20 18.08
N THR A 90 14.41 -26.05 16.81
CA THR A 90 15.20 -27.08 16.09
C THR A 90 15.90 -26.54 14.83
N ASN A 91 17.21 -26.79 14.77
CA ASN A 91 18.12 -26.75 13.62
C ASN A 91 17.69 -27.67 12.47
N LYS A 92 17.96 -27.29 11.20
CA LYS A 92 18.54 -28.23 10.21
C LYS A 92 19.19 -27.54 8.99
N LYS A 93 20.43 -27.97 8.75
CA LYS A 93 21.39 -27.74 7.67
C LYS A 93 21.16 -28.74 6.52
N SER A 94 21.35 -28.36 5.24
CA SER A 94 21.67 -29.30 4.15
C SER A 94 22.07 -28.61 2.82
N THR A 95 23.12 -29.16 2.20
CA THR A 95 23.86 -28.77 0.98
C THR A 95 23.46 -29.66 -0.22
N THR A 96 23.65 -29.19 -1.48
CA THR A 96 24.24 -29.92 -2.66
C THR A 96 23.56 -29.68 -4.04
N THR A 97 24.43 -29.60 -5.06
CA THR A 97 24.44 -29.29 -6.51
C THR A 97 23.70 -30.24 -7.49
N SER A 98 23.23 -29.75 -8.68
CA SER A 98 23.36 -30.43 -10.01
C SER A 98 22.79 -29.68 -11.26
N ILE A 99 23.66 -29.48 -12.28
CA ILE A 99 23.46 -29.56 -13.77
C ILE A 99 22.99 -28.32 -14.62
N SER A 100 23.68 -28.14 -15.76
CA SER A 100 23.66 -27.10 -16.83
C SER A 100 22.78 -27.48 -18.05
N PRO A 101 22.37 -26.55 -18.97
CA PRO A 101 23.16 -26.36 -20.21
C PRO A 101 23.28 -24.91 -20.77
N ASN A 102 24.52 -24.56 -21.12
CA ASN A 102 25.11 -23.72 -22.18
C ASN A 102 24.25 -22.82 -23.13
N LYS A 103 24.53 -21.50 -23.16
CA LYS A 103 24.79 -20.72 -24.40
C LYS A 103 25.60 -19.43 -24.13
N ASN A 104 26.71 -19.29 -24.85
CA ASN A 104 27.68 -18.18 -24.82
C ASN A 104 27.07 -16.78 -24.97
N THR A 105 27.40 -15.88 -24.04
CA THR A 105 27.69 -14.46 -24.32
C THR A 105 28.54 -13.87 -23.19
N ASN A 106 29.61 -13.18 -23.56
CA ASN A 106 30.59 -12.53 -22.67
C ASN A 106 29.94 -11.53 -21.70
N SER A 107 29.56 -12.01 -20.53
CA SER A 107 29.43 -11.24 -19.29
C SER A 107 29.65 -12.22 -18.15
N ASN A 108 30.49 -11.88 -17.18
CA ASN A 108 30.78 -12.62 -15.95
C ASN A 108 29.51 -12.83 -15.10
N ILE A 109 28.54 -13.60 -15.58
CA ILE A 109 27.28 -13.91 -14.91
C ILE A 109 27.23 -15.43 -14.76
N ILE A 110 27.48 -15.89 -13.53
CA ILE A 110 27.34 -17.30 -13.18
C ILE A 110 25.84 -17.57 -13.03
N VAL A 111 25.25 -18.27 -13.99
CA VAL A 111 23.85 -18.71 -13.94
C VAL A 111 23.83 -20.15 -13.41
N LYS A 112 23.09 -20.38 -12.31
CA LYS A 112 22.85 -21.71 -11.76
C LYS A 112 21.34 -21.87 -11.53
N ASP A 113 20.75 -22.94 -12.05
CA ASP A 113 19.33 -23.30 -11.87
C ASP A 113 18.31 -22.22 -12.30
N GLY A 114 18.60 -21.46 -13.37
CA GLY A 114 17.74 -20.38 -13.86
C GLY A 114 17.74 -19.12 -12.98
N LYS A 115 18.78 -18.95 -12.15
CA LYS A 115 18.99 -17.76 -11.31
C LYS A 115 20.33 -17.12 -11.64
N ALA A 116 20.35 -15.81 -11.86
CA ALA A 116 21.60 -15.08 -12.03
C ALA A 116 22.23 -14.74 -10.69
N LYS A 117 23.54 -14.97 -10.59
CA LYS A 117 24.36 -14.49 -9.47
C LYS A 117 24.72 -13.02 -9.68
N ILE A 118 24.27 -12.16 -8.77
CA ILE A 118 24.67 -10.74 -8.69
C ILE A 118 25.32 -10.55 -7.31
N GLY A 119 26.63 -10.30 -7.29
CA GLY A 119 27.44 -10.34 -6.06
C GLY A 119 27.44 -11.74 -5.42
N ASN A 120 27.10 -11.81 -4.13
CA ASN A 120 27.10 -13.08 -3.37
C ASN A 120 25.73 -13.76 -3.34
N LYS A 121 24.71 -13.22 -4.03
CA LYS A 121 23.32 -13.70 -3.97
C LYS A 121 22.78 -14.11 -5.34
N PHE A 122 21.92 -15.12 -5.35
CA PHE A 122 21.21 -15.60 -6.54
C PHE A 122 19.82 -14.95 -6.64
N TYR A 123 19.49 -14.42 -7.81
CA TYR A 123 18.22 -13.74 -8.06
C TYR A 123 17.42 -14.47 -9.14
N THR A 124 16.12 -14.59 -8.92
CA THR A 124 15.18 -15.15 -9.91
C THR A 124 14.87 -14.13 -11.02
N PRO A 125 14.47 -14.57 -12.22
CA PRO A 125 14.12 -13.67 -13.32
C PRO A 125 12.99 -12.70 -12.94
N LYS A 126 12.00 -13.18 -12.18
CA LYS A 126 10.89 -12.35 -11.65
C LYS A 126 11.39 -11.23 -10.73
N THR A 127 12.37 -11.52 -9.87
CA THR A 127 12.96 -10.48 -8.99
C THR A 127 13.78 -9.46 -9.77
N ILE A 128 14.52 -9.87 -10.79
CA ILE A 128 15.31 -8.97 -11.64
C ILE A 128 14.39 -8.03 -12.42
N MET A 129 13.26 -8.53 -12.94
CA MET A 129 12.26 -7.68 -13.59
C MET A 129 11.61 -6.67 -12.64
N ARG A 130 11.38 -7.03 -11.38
CA ARG A 130 10.88 -6.10 -10.36
C ARG A 130 11.89 -5.00 -10.04
N PHE A 131 13.18 -5.35 -9.88
CA PHE A 131 14.23 -4.35 -9.69
C PHE A 131 14.36 -3.42 -10.90
N ARG A 132 14.27 -3.96 -12.13
CA ARG A 132 14.25 -3.13 -13.35
C ARG A 132 13.14 -2.10 -13.33
N LEU A 133 11.91 -2.53 -13.00
CA LEU A 133 10.76 -1.63 -12.95
C LEU A 133 10.94 -0.55 -11.86
N PHE A 134 11.48 -0.93 -10.71
CA PHE A 134 11.80 0.00 -9.62
C PHE A 134 12.81 1.06 -10.06
N PHE A 135 13.92 0.67 -10.69
CA PHE A 135 14.94 1.61 -11.17
C PHE A 135 14.42 2.55 -12.26
N ILE A 136 13.52 2.07 -13.14
CA ILE A 136 12.85 2.93 -14.13
C ILE A 136 11.98 3.97 -13.42
N ILE A 137 11.10 3.55 -12.51
CA ILE A 137 10.19 4.47 -11.81
C ILE A 137 10.98 5.52 -11.00
N CYS A 138 12.00 5.11 -10.25
CA CYS A 138 12.87 6.03 -9.51
C CYS A 138 13.63 6.99 -10.43
N GLY A 139 14.17 6.50 -11.56
CA GLY A 139 14.87 7.35 -12.54
C GLY A 139 13.99 8.47 -13.09
N TRP A 140 12.76 8.14 -13.51
CA TRP A 140 11.80 9.14 -14.01
C TRP A 140 11.39 10.17 -12.95
N ILE A 141 11.18 9.73 -11.70
CA ILE A 141 10.87 10.64 -10.59
C ILE A 141 12.01 11.62 -10.34
N ILE A 142 13.25 11.13 -10.34
CA ILE A 142 14.45 11.95 -10.13
C ILE A 142 14.61 12.98 -11.26
N ILE A 143 14.43 12.58 -12.52
CA ILE A 143 14.52 13.47 -13.68
C ILE A 143 13.43 14.56 -13.61
N LEU A 144 12.19 14.19 -13.28
CA LEU A 144 11.08 15.13 -13.19
C LEU A 144 11.26 16.13 -12.03
N SER A 145 11.86 15.68 -10.92
CA SER A 145 12.19 16.54 -9.77
C SER A 145 13.36 17.50 -10.04
N GLY A 146 14.35 17.06 -10.83
CA GLY A 146 15.54 17.85 -11.15
C GLY A 146 15.25 19.05 -12.06
N PHE A 147 14.20 18.98 -12.90
CA PHE A 147 13.81 20.07 -13.80
C PHE A 147 13.32 21.33 -13.06
N ALA A 148 12.93 21.22 -11.79
CA ALA A 148 12.40 22.33 -11.01
C ALA A 148 13.46 23.21 -10.30
N LEU A 149 14.74 22.79 -10.25
CA LEU A 149 15.81 23.52 -9.55
C LEU A 149 17.08 23.64 -10.40
N LEU A 150 17.20 24.68 -11.22
CA LEU A 150 18.50 25.08 -11.79
C LEU A 150 19.30 25.80 -10.67
N PRO A 151 20.54 25.42 -10.27
CA PRO A 151 21.57 24.60 -10.92
C PRO A 151 21.79 23.17 -10.35
N ILE A 152 21.14 22.82 -9.24
CA ILE A 152 21.24 21.49 -8.59
C ILE A 152 20.66 20.38 -9.48
N GLY A 153 19.71 20.72 -10.35
CA GLY A 153 18.98 19.83 -11.23
C GLY A 153 19.85 19.06 -12.22
N ILE A 154 20.98 19.64 -12.65
CA ILE A 154 21.92 18.99 -13.59
C ILE A 154 22.53 17.73 -12.96
N LEU A 155 22.85 17.78 -11.66
CA LEU A 155 23.36 16.62 -10.91
C LEU A 155 22.29 15.52 -10.78
N PHE A 156 21.03 15.92 -10.54
CA PHE A 156 19.91 14.98 -10.48
C PHE A 156 19.57 14.36 -11.84
N ILE A 157 19.71 15.11 -12.94
CA ILE A 157 19.56 14.59 -14.30
C ILE A 157 20.66 13.56 -14.60
N ALA A 158 21.92 13.85 -14.26
CA ALA A 158 23.03 12.88 -14.41
C ALA A 158 22.80 11.60 -13.59
N LEU A 159 22.34 11.74 -12.34
CA LEU A 159 21.99 10.60 -11.48
C LEU A 159 20.80 9.80 -12.05
N GLY A 160 19.78 10.47 -12.59
CA GLY A 160 18.63 9.84 -13.23
C GLY A 160 19.01 9.03 -14.48
N VAL A 161 19.90 9.58 -15.32
CA VAL A 161 20.44 8.87 -16.50
C VAL A 161 21.26 7.66 -16.07
N PHE A 162 22.06 7.76 -15.00
CA PHE A 162 22.79 6.62 -14.42
C PHE A 162 21.84 5.48 -14.01
N PHE A 163 20.72 5.80 -13.36
CA PHE A 163 19.70 4.82 -12.99
C PHE A 163 19.04 4.14 -14.20
N LEU A 164 18.87 4.87 -15.31
CA LEU A 164 18.34 4.32 -16.56
C LEU A 164 19.35 3.37 -17.25
N ILE A 165 20.64 3.71 -17.20
CA ILE A 165 21.72 2.82 -17.68
C ILE A 165 21.71 1.53 -16.85
N CYS A 166 21.62 1.61 -15.53
CA CYS A 166 21.48 0.44 -14.67
C CYS A 166 20.26 -0.41 -15.05
N ALA A 167 19.10 0.20 -15.31
CA ALA A 167 17.90 -0.51 -15.75
C ALA A 167 18.11 -1.26 -17.08
N ASN A 168 18.89 -0.69 -18.00
CA ASN A 168 19.22 -1.34 -19.26
C ASN A 168 20.18 -2.53 -19.06
N THR A 169 21.10 -2.43 -18.09
CA THR A 169 21.95 -3.55 -17.65
C THR A 169 21.11 -4.70 -17.09
N TYR A 170 20.11 -4.40 -16.25
CA TYR A 170 19.17 -5.42 -15.75
C TYR A 170 18.33 -6.04 -16.87
N LYS A 171 17.99 -5.30 -17.93
CA LYS A 171 17.35 -5.85 -19.15
C LYS A 171 18.27 -6.80 -19.91
N LYS A 172 19.58 -6.52 -19.95
CA LYS A 172 20.57 -7.42 -20.56
C LYS A 172 20.67 -8.72 -19.74
N ILE A 173 20.80 -8.63 -18.42
CA ILE A 173 20.88 -9.79 -17.52
C ILE A 173 19.62 -10.66 -17.61
N ALA A 174 18.43 -10.06 -17.61
CA ALA A 174 17.17 -10.81 -17.71
C ALA A 174 16.97 -11.53 -19.06
N ARG A 175 17.74 -11.20 -20.11
CA ARG A 175 17.71 -11.90 -21.40
C ARG A 175 18.67 -13.10 -21.44
N GLN A 176 19.61 -13.17 -20.49
CA GLN A 176 20.63 -14.23 -20.41
C GLN A 176 20.23 -15.38 -19.47
N ILE A 177 19.08 -15.26 -18.81
CA ILE A 177 18.51 -16.22 -17.85
C ILE A 177 17.22 -16.76 -18.46
#